data_AF-A0A8D2MEK9-F1
#
_entry.id   AF-A0A8D2MEK9-F1
#
_cell.length_a   1.000
_cell.length_b   1.000
_cell.length_c   1.000
_cell.angle_alpha   90.00
_cell.angle_beta   90.00
_cell.angle_gamma   90.00
#
_symmetry.space_group_name_H-M   'P 1'
#
loop_
_entity.id
_entity.type
_entity.pdbx_description
1 polymer ?
#
loop_
_entity_poly.entity_id
_entity_poly.type
_entity_poly.pdbx_seq_one_letter_code
_entity_poly.pdbx_strand_id
1 'polypeptide(L)'
;MQRIGGASAALQTAANTSHAKDRGAERRKEKRKRIERRLWCLRKKRYKLTIKYIRSYTSSMSRSPGRKQENHKISRELFVLTYGALVAQLCKEYEKDEDVNACLDRMGYSIGIRLIDDFLARSAVKKCRSYSETADMIAQVAFKMYLGVTPSVSCNSVTGNEFSLILDKNPLVDFVEELPAERASLCYCNLLCGVIRGALEMVHLAAEVSFLQDRLKGDAVTEIGITFLRKPEDRRHRRNK
;
A
#
# COMPACT_ATOMS: atom_id res chain seq x y z
N MET A 1 48.07 -19.45 -52.97
CA MET A 1 48.27 -19.38 -51.49
C MET A 1 48.54 -17.92 -51.16
N GLN A 2 47.94 -17.24 -50.20
CA GLN A 2 47.04 -17.60 -49.11
C GLN A 2 46.37 -16.29 -48.66
N ARG A 3 45.04 -16.27 -48.60
CA ARG A 3 44.25 -15.22 -47.93
C ARG A 3 44.41 -15.39 -46.42
N ILE A 4 45.35 -14.73 -45.75
CA ILE A 4 45.41 -14.73 -44.28
C ILE A 4 46.02 -13.41 -43.79
N GLY A 5 45.22 -12.35 -43.71
CA GLY A 5 45.70 -11.06 -43.18
C GLY A 5 44.61 -10.11 -42.71
N GLY A 6 43.43 -10.13 -43.37
CA GLY A 6 42.32 -9.22 -43.02
C GLY A 6 41.43 -9.67 -41.85
N ALA A 7 41.39 -10.97 -41.53
CA ALA A 7 40.46 -11.50 -40.54
C ALA A 7 40.83 -11.17 -39.08
N SER A 8 42.12 -11.07 -38.77
CA SER A 8 42.62 -10.85 -37.40
C SER A 8 42.32 -9.43 -36.91
N ALA A 9 42.56 -8.42 -37.74
CA ALA A 9 42.28 -7.02 -37.37
C ALA A 9 40.78 -6.74 -37.20
N ALA A 10 39.91 -7.35 -38.03
CA ALA A 10 38.46 -7.20 -37.92
C ALA A 10 37.87 -7.87 -36.66
N LEU A 11 38.38 -9.06 -36.28
CA LEU A 11 37.99 -9.76 -35.05
C LEU A 11 38.46 -9.02 -33.78
N GLN A 12 39.68 -8.47 -33.77
CA GLN A 12 40.19 -7.68 -32.65
C GLN A 12 39.36 -6.40 -32.44
N THR A 13 38.93 -5.76 -33.53
CA THR A 13 38.14 -4.52 -33.49
C THR A 13 36.69 -4.79 -33.06
N ALA A 14 36.10 -5.91 -33.49
CA ALA A 14 34.78 -6.37 -33.04
C ALA A 14 34.77 -6.78 -31.54
N ALA A 15 35.82 -7.44 -31.05
CA ALA A 15 35.99 -7.78 -29.64
C ALA A 15 36.13 -6.51 -28.77
N ASN A 16 36.93 -5.53 -29.19
CA ASN A 16 37.11 -4.28 -28.46
C ASN A 16 35.83 -3.41 -28.43
N THR A 17 35.05 -3.40 -29.50
CA THR A 17 33.77 -2.66 -29.56
C THR A 17 32.66 -3.35 -28.76
N SER A 18 32.62 -4.69 -28.69
CA SER A 18 31.70 -5.43 -27.81
C SER A 18 32.01 -5.20 -26.33
N HIS A 19 33.28 -5.28 -25.92
CA HIS A 19 33.73 -4.98 -24.55
C HIS A 19 33.52 -3.50 -24.15
N ALA A 20 33.57 -2.57 -25.11
CA ALA A 20 33.25 -1.16 -24.87
C ALA A 20 31.74 -0.91 -24.73
N LYS A 21 30.90 -1.59 -25.53
CA LYS A 21 29.44 -1.53 -25.42
C LYS A 21 28.94 -2.10 -24.08
N ASP A 22 29.51 -3.21 -23.62
CA ASP A 22 29.13 -3.83 -22.34
C ASP A 22 29.49 -2.94 -21.13
N ARG A 23 30.69 -2.34 -21.15
CA ARG A 23 31.10 -1.33 -20.15
C ARG A 23 30.20 -0.08 -20.17
N GLY A 24 29.65 0.28 -21.33
CA GLY A 24 28.67 1.35 -21.47
C GLY A 24 27.31 1.01 -20.85
N ALA A 25 26.82 -0.22 -21.07
CA ALA A 25 25.56 -0.72 -20.51
C ALA A 25 25.64 -0.87 -18.98
N GLU A 26 26.77 -1.36 -18.47
CA GLU A 26 27.00 -1.52 -17.03
C GLU A 26 27.05 -0.17 -16.30
N ARG A 27 27.71 0.84 -16.88
CA ARG A 27 27.67 2.23 -16.36
C ARG A 27 26.26 2.82 -16.35
N ARG A 28 25.40 2.49 -17.32
CA ARG A 28 23.99 2.93 -17.34
C ARG A 28 23.17 2.24 -16.25
N LYS A 29 23.38 0.94 -16.01
CA LYS A 29 22.77 0.18 -14.90
C LYS A 29 23.20 0.72 -13.54
N GLU A 30 24.48 1.03 -13.36
CA GLU A 30 25.02 1.62 -12.12
C GLU A 30 24.44 3.02 -11.87
N LYS A 31 24.29 3.84 -12.92
CA LYS A 31 23.62 5.15 -12.84
C LYS A 31 22.15 5.01 -12.43
N ARG A 32 21.39 4.07 -13.02
CA ARG A 32 19.99 3.79 -12.62
C ARG A 32 19.89 3.38 -11.15
N LYS A 33 20.74 2.45 -10.69
CA LYS A 33 20.80 2.04 -9.27
C LYS A 33 21.15 3.20 -8.33
N ARG A 34 22.01 4.14 -8.75
CA ARG A 34 22.30 5.36 -7.97
C ARG A 34 21.11 6.30 -7.92
N ILE A 35 20.38 6.47 -9.01
CA ILE A 35 19.16 7.28 -9.07
C ILE A 35 18.06 6.67 -8.19
N GLU A 36 17.82 5.36 -8.29
CA GLU A 36 16.85 4.65 -7.46
C GLU A 36 17.19 4.74 -5.97
N ARG A 37 18.47 4.57 -5.59
CA ARG A 37 18.92 4.77 -4.21
C ARG A 37 18.69 6.21 -3.72
N ARG A 38 18.91 7.21 -4.59
CA ARG A 38 18.63 8.62 -4.28
C ARG A 38 17.13 8.88 -4.14
N LEU A 39 16.31 8.36 -5.05
CA LEU A 39 14.85 8.48 -5.00
C LEU A 39 14.31 7.79 -3.74
N TRP A 40 14.81 6.62 -3.39
CA TRP A 40 14.45 5.92 -2.16
C TRP A 40 14.84 6.72 -0.90
N CYS A 41 16.05 7.28 -0.87
CA CYS A 41 16.48 8.19 0.21
C CYS A 41 15.62 9.46 0.30
N LEU A 42 15.24 10.05 -0.83
CA LEU A 42 14.35 11.22 -0.87
C LEU A 42 12.94 10.87 -0.41
N ARG A 43 12.41 9.71 -0.81
CA ARG A 43 11.10 9.20 -0.37
C ARG A 43 11.10 8.94 1.13
N LYS A 44 12.16 8.33 1.66
CA LYS A 44 12.39 8.10 3.10
C LYS A 44 12.54 9.42 3.89
N LYS A 45 13.24 10.42 3.32
CA LYS A 45 13.37 11.75 3.93
C LYS A 45 12.03 12.50 3.94
N ARG A 46 11.28 12.52 2.83
CA ARG A 46 9.93 13.10 2.76
C ARG A 46 9.02 12.43 3.77
N TYR A 47 9.00 11.09 3.81
CA TYR A 47 8.23 10.33 4.80
C TYR A 47 8.58 10.70 6.25
N LYS A 48 9.87 10.73 6.60
CA LYS A 48 10.31 11.17 7.94
C LYS A 48 9.92 12.61 8.26
N LEU A 49 9.97 13.51 7.28
CA LEU A 49 9.60 14.92 7.46
C LEU A 49 8.09 15.06 7.65
N THR A 50 7.28 14.33 6.87
CA THR A 50 5.83 14.26 7.01
C THR A 50 5.44 13.67 8.37
N ILE A 51 6.08 12.60 8.83
CA ILE A 51 5.87 12.06 10.19
C ILE A 51 6.25 13.07 11.26
N LYS A 52 7.40 13.75 11.12
CA LYS A 52 7.83 14.75 12.11
C LYS A 52 6.85 15.93 12.17
N TYR A 53 6.35 16.37 11.02
CA TYR A 53 5.34 17.41 10.91
C TYR A 53 4.02 16.96 11.56
N ILE A 54 3.51 15.77 11.24
CA ILE A 54 2.28 15.21 11.84
C ILE A 54 2.44 15.02 13.36
N ARG A 55 3.59 14.54 13.84
CA ARG A 55 3.91 14.43 15.28
C ARG A 55 3.98 15.79 15.97
N SER A 56 4.50 16.82 15.29
CA SER A 56 4.53 18.18 15.83
C SER A 56 3.13 18.78 15.94
N TYR A 57 2.25 18.50 14.99
CA TYR A 57 0.85 18.94 14.99
C TYR A 57 -0.02 18.19 16.00
N THR A 58 0.32 16.95 16.36
CA THR A 58 -0.40 16.16 17.37
C THR A 58 0.06 16.50 18.79
N SER A 59 1.34 16.83 19.00
CA SER A 59 1.85 17.33 20.28
C SER A 59 1.23 18.68 20.70
N SER A 60 0.81 19.53 19.75
CA SER A 60 0.07 20.76 20.08
C SER A 60 -1.41 20.53 20.41
N MET A 61 -1.93 19.31 20.23
CA MET A 61 -3.31 18.91 20.52
C MET A 61 -3.45 18.01 21.75
N SER A 62 -2.46 18.00 22.66
CA SER A 62 -2.63 17.38 23.98
C SER A 62 -3.72 18.12 24.77
N ARG A 63 -4.95 17.62 24.72
CA ARG A 63 -6.03 18.00 25.62
C ARG A 63 -6.67 16.78 26.28
N SER A 64 -6.42 16.71 27.58
CA SER A 64 -7.23 16.14 28.66
C SER A 64 -7.54 14.64 28.64
N PRO A 65 -7.08 13.86 29.64
CA PRO A 65 -7.62 12.53 29.88
C PRO A 65 -9.00 12.68 30.52
N GLY A 66 -10.05 12.11 29.91
CA GLY A 66 -11.33 11.93 30.60
C GLY A 66 -12.61 12.39 29.89
N ARG A 67 -12.69 12.44 28.56
CA ARG A 67 -14.00 12.43 27.89
C ARG A 67 -14.19 11.09 27.19
N LYS A 68 -15.19 10.31 27.63
CA LYS A 68 -15.81 9.30 26.76
C LYS A 68 -16.27 10.04 25.52
N GLN A 69 -15.55 9.87 24.43
CA GLN A 69 -15.92 10.44 23.15
C GLN A 69 -17.13 9.63 22.67
N GLU A 70 -18.32 10.17 22.88
CA GLU A 70 -19.50 9.62 22.24
C GLU A 70 -19.30 9.74 20.74
N ASN A 71 -19.10 8.61 20.08
CA ASN A 71 -19.08 8.57 18.63
C ASN A 71 -20.48 8.94 18.17
N HIS A 72 -20.62 10.12 17.55
CA HIS A 72 -21.76 10.38 16.70
C HIS A 72 -21.76 9.28 15.62
N LYS A 73 -22.68 8.34 15.75
CA LYS A 73 -22.93 7.32 14.73
C LYS A 73 -23.57 8.04 13.55
N ILE A 74 -22.74 8.47 12.60
CA ILE A 74 -23.22 8.92 11.30
C ILE A 74 -23.89 7.72 10.61
N SER A 75 -24.98 7.96 9.88
CA SER A 75 -25.66 6.89 9.13
C SER A 75 -24.67 6.24 8.15
N ARG A 76 -24.64 4.90 8.15
CA ARG A 76 -23.85 4.10 7.20
C ARG A 76 -24.18 4.48 5.76
N GLU A 77 -25.45 4.70 5.46
CA GLU A 77 -25.93 5.07 4.13
C GLU A 77 -25.31 6.38 3.65
N LEU A 78 -25.24 7.39 4.53
CA LEU A 78 -24.62 8.67 4.19
C LEU A 78 -23.15 8.48 3.80
N PHE A 79 -22.42 7.63 4.52
CA PHE A 79 -21.02 7.32 4.19
C PHE A 79 -20.89 6.62 2.84
N VAL A 80 -21.72 5.61 2.57
CA VAL A 80 -21.71 4.86 1.31
C VAL A 80 -22.06 5.77 0.13
N LEU A 81 -23.08 6.61 0.25
CA LEU A 81 -23.47 7.56 -0.79
C LEU A 81 -22.38 8.61 -1.04
N THR A 82 -21.75 9.11 0.02
CA THR A 82 -20.63 10.05 -0.09
C THR A 82 -19.44 9.41 -0.79
N TYR A 83 -19.15 8.14 -0.48
CA TYR A 83 -18.11 7.38 -1.17
C TYR A 83 -18.43 7.17 -2.65
N GLY A 84 -19.67 6.81 -2.98
CA GLY A 84 -20.12 6.69 -4.36
C GLY A 84 -20.00 8.00 -5.15
N ALA A 85 -20.38 9.12 -4.55
CA ALA A 85 -20.20 10.45 -5.16
C ALA A 85 -18.72 10.79 -5.39
N LEU A 86 -17.83 10.44 -4.45
CA LEU A 86 -16.39 10.61 -4.60
C LEU A 86 -15.86 9.80 -5.79
N VAL A 87 -16.21 8.51 -5.88
CA VAL A 87 -15.75 7.64 -6.98
C VAL A 87 -16.30 8.15 -8.32
N ALA A 88 -17.59 8.51 -8.37
CA ALA A 88 -18.22 9.06 -9.57
C ALA A 88 -17.53 10.35 -10.03
N GLN A 89 -17.11 11.21 -9.11
CA GLN A 89 -16.36 12.42 -9.42
C GLN A 89 -14.97 12.09 -9.99
N LEU A 90 -14.25 11.13 -9.39
CA LEU A 90 -12.95 10.69 -9.91
C LEU A 90 -13.06 10.07 -11.31
N CYS A 91 -14.11 9.29 -11.57
CA CYS A 91 -14.37 8.73 -12.90
C CYS A 91 -14.69 9.81 -13.96
N LYS A 92 -15.14 11.01 -13.57
CA LYS A 92 -15.31 12.13 -14.49
C LYS A 92 -14.01 12.88 -14.76
N GLU A 93 -13.15 12.97 -13.74
CA GLU A 93 -11.88 13.69 -13.82
C GLU A 93 -10.77 12.88 -14.50
N TYR A 94 -10.85 11.54 -14.44
CA TYR A 94 -9.87 10.63 -15.01
C TYR A 94 -10.47 9.73 -16.08
N GLU A 95 -9.84 9.71 -17.25
CA GLU A 95 -10.21 8.79 -18.34
C GLU A 95 -9.80 7.35 -18.02
N LYS A 96 -8.64 7.15 -17.38
CA LYS A 96 -8.07 5.83 -17.09
C LYS A 96 -8.39 5.34 -15.69
N ASP A 97 -8.80 4.08 -15.59
CA ASP A 97 -9.14 3.41 -14.33
C ASP A 97 -7.90 3.28 -13.41
N GLU A 98 -6.71 3.11 -13.99
CA GLU A 98 -5.47 3.02 -13.22
C GLU A 98 -5.19 4.31 -12.44
N ASP A 99 -5.52 5.47 -13.02
CA ASP A 99 -5.35 6.76 -12.38
C ASP A 99 -6.38 6.95 -11.24
N VAL A 100 -7.63 6.52 -11.45
CA VAL A 100 -8.66 6.50 -10.40
C VAL A 100 -8.22 5.61 -9.25
N ASN A 101 -7.78 4.38 -9.54
CA ASN A 101 -7.29 3.43 -8.56
C ASN A 101 -6.10 4.01 -7.75
N ALA A 102 -5.13 4.63 -8.41
CA ALA A 102 -3.99 5.27 -7.77
C ALA A 102 -4.40 6.49 -6.92
N CYS A 103 -5.43 7.22 -7.33
CA CYS A 103 -5.98 8.32 -6.55
C CYS A 103 -6.67 7.82 -5.28
N LEU A 104 -7.55 6.82 -5.41
CA LEU A 104 -8.24 6.17 -4.28
C LEU A 104 -7.26 5.59 -3.25
N ASP A 105 -6.24 4.87 -3.69
CA ASP A 105 -5.20 4.33 -2.80
C ASP A 105 -4.45 5.46 -2.06
N ARG A 106 -4.11 6.55 -2.74
CA ARG A 106 -3.40 7.70 -2.13
C ARG A 106 -4.27 8.44 -1.11
N MET A 107 -5.55 8.62 -1.42
CA MET A 107 -6.52 9.17 -0.48
C MET A 107 -6.65 8.27 0.74
N GLY A 108 -6.85 6.97 0.52
CA GLY A 108 -6.93 5.96 1.58
C GLY A 108 -5.69 5.96 2.47
N TYR A 109 -4.49 6.01 1.88
CA TYR A 109 -3.23 6.07 2.61
C TYR A 109 -3.13 7.26 3.57
N SER A 110 -3.53 8.44 3.09
CA SER A 110 -3.54 9.67 3.90
C SER A 110 -4.55 9.57 5.04
N ILE A 111 -5.69 8.92 4.82
CA ILE A 111 -6.69 8.62 5.84
C ILE A 111 -6.11 7.63 6.85
N GLY A 112 -5.52 6.52 6.40
CA GLY A 112 -4.96 5.46 7.24
C GLY A 112 -3.88 5.95 8.21
N ILE A 113 -3.00 6.85 7.75
CA ILE A 113 -1.97 7.47 8.61
C ILE A 113 -2.59 8.23 9.80
N ARG A 114 -3.77 8.83 9.63
CA ARG A 114 -4.45 9.59 10.67
C ARG A 114 -5.38 8.70 11.51
N LEU A 115 -5.97 7.70 10.87
CA LEU A 115 -6.93 6.78 11.48
C LEU A 115 -6.28 5.87 12.54
N ILE A 116 -5.02 5.50 12.34
CA ILE A 116 -4.30 4.60 13.27
C ILE A 116 -4.20 5.16 14.69
N ASP A 117 -4.06 6.47 14.88
CA ASP A 117 -3.97 7.09 16.20
C ASP A 117 -5.30 6.96 16.95
N ASP A 118 -6.42 7.19 16.25
CA ASP A 118 -7.78 6.97 16.79
C ASP A 118 -7.99 5.47 17.12
N PHE A 119 -7.58 4.58 16.22
CA PHE A 119 -7.69 3.14 16.43
C PHE A 119 -6.94 2.71 17.70
N LEU A 120 -5.68 3.13 17.87
CA LEU A 120 -4.87 2.76 19.02
C LEU A 120 -5.40 3.36 20.34
N ALA A 121 -5.96 4.56 20.29
CA ALA A 121 -6.58 5.20 21.46
C ALA A 121 -7.83 4.46 21.94
N ARG A 122 -8.59 3.85 21.01
CA ARG A 122 -9.90 3.25 21.30
C ARG A 122 -9.88 1.73 21.45
N SER A 123 -8.94 1.04 20.83
CA SER A 123 -8.95 -0.42 20.71
C SER A 123 -8.30 -1.17 21.88
N ALA A 124 -7.69 -0.46 22.85
CA ALA A 124 -6.93 -1.06 23.97
C ALA A 124 -5.89 -2.11 23.53
N VAL A 125 -5.48 -2.06 22.26
CA VAL A 125 -4.62 -3.05 21.62
C VAL A 125 -3.21 -2.94 22.15
N LYS A 126 -2.68 -4.07 22.65
CA LYS A 126 -1.25 -4.21 22.96
C LYS A 126 -0.48 -4.39 21.65
N LYS A 127 0.82 -4.07 21.65
CA LYS A 127 1.69 -4.31 20.48
C LYS A 127 1.57 -5.76 20.00
N CYS A 128 1.06 -5.96 18.79
CA CYS A 128 0.96 -7.28 18.17
C CYS A 128 2.34 -7.93 18.05
N ARG A 129 2.41 -9.22 18.32
CA ARG A 129 3.65 -10.01 18.32
C ARG A 129 3.88 -10.75 17.01
N SER A 130 2.81 -11.00 16.24
CA SER A 130 2.84 -11.73 14.98
C SER A 130 2.03 -11.02 13.88
N TYR A 131 2.31 -11.38 12.63
CA TYR A 131 1.53 -10.90 11.48
C TYR A 131 0.09 -11.43 11.51
N SER A 132 -0.11 -12.68 11.96
CA SER A 132 -1.44 -13.25 12.15
C SER A 132 -2.28 -12.43 13.11
N GLU A 133 -1.74 -12.11 14.30
CA GLU A 133 -2.43 -11.27 15.29
C GLU A 133 -2.75 -9.88 14.73
N THR A 134 -1.88 -9.35 13.86
CA THR A 134 -2.13 -8.07 13.18
C THR A 134 -3.28 -8.18 12.18
N ALA A 135 -3.32 -9.24 11.37
CA ALA A 135 -4.41 -9.49 10.42
C ALA A 135 -5.76 -9.69 11.16
N ASP A 136 -5.74 -10.44 12.27
CA ASP A 136 -6.92 -10.66 13.12
C ASP A 136 -7.42 -9.35 13.73
N MET A 137 -6.52 -8.49 14.21
CA MET A 137 -6.89 -7.17 14.75
C MET A 137 -7.54 -6.27 13.70
N ILE A 138 -7.04 -6.30 12.46
CA ILE A 138 -7.63 -5.56 11.35
C ILE A 138 -9.05 -6.07 11.11
N ALA A 139 -9.22 -7.38 10.96
CA ALA A 139 -10.51 -7.98 10.64
C ALA A 139 -11.55 -7.86 11.78
N GLN A 140 -11.17 -8.24 12.99
CA GLN A 140 -12.10 -8.41 14.11
C GLN A 140 -12.39 -7.10 14.84
N VAL A 141 -11.42 -6.17 14.86
CA VAL A 141 -11.54 -4.92 15.63
C VAL A 141 -11.69 -3.73 14.70
N ALA A 142 -10.78 -3.52 13.75
CA ALA A 142 -10.79 -2.31 12.93
C ALA A 142 -11.98 -2.26 11.96
N PHE A 143 -12.21 -3.31 11.17
CA PHE A 143 -13.36 -3.38 10.27
C PHE A 143 -14.69 -3.30 11.02
N LYS A 144 -14.79 -3.93 12.20
CA LYS A 144 -15.98 -3.85 13.04
C LYS A 144 -16.20 -2.44 13.59
N MET A 145 -15.13 -1.77 14.00
CA MET A 145 -15.19 -0.42 14.58
C MET A 145 -15.57 0.65 13.56
N TYR A 146 -15.02 0.58 12.34
CA TYR A 146 -15.16 1.64 11.34
C TYR A 146 -16.21 1.35 10.27
N LEU A 147 -16.41 0.09 9.89
CA LEU A 147 -17.33 -0.31 8.82
C LEU A 147 -18.50 -1.17 9.31
N GLY A 148 -18.46 -1.63 10.57
CA GLY A 148 -19.51 -2.48 11.14
C GLY A 148 -19.58 -3.87 10.54
N VAL A 149 -18.51 -4.33 9.88
CA VAL A 149 -18.40 -5.66 9.28
C VAL A 149 -17.20 -6.41 9.85
N THR A 150 -17.19 -7.73 9.70
CA THR A 150 -16.15 -8.57 10.27
C THR A 150 -15.70 -9.57 9.21
N PRO A 151 -14.69 -9.24 8.39
CA PRO A 151 -14.17 -10.17 7.40
C PRO A 151 -13.56 -11.40 8.06
N SER A 152 -13.56 -12.51 7.33
CA SER A 152 -12.79 -13.68 7.72
C SER A 152 -11.34 -13.53 7.25
N VAL A 153 -10.40 -14.07 8.03
CA VAL A 153 -8.96 -14.03 7.73
C VAL A 153 -8.52 -15.40 7.25
N SER A 154 -7.93 -15.46 6.06
CA SER A 154 -7.24 -16.65 5.55
C SER A 154 -5.73 -16.38 5.49
N CYS A 155 -4.92 -17.40 5.75
CA CYS A 155 -3.47 -17.34 5.58
C CYS A 155 -3.10 -18.15 4.34
N ASN A 156 -2.60 -17.49 3.30
CA ASN A 156 -2.32 -18.14 2.01
C ASN A 156 -0.86 -18.57 1.86
N SER A 157 0.05 -18.14 2.76
CA SER A 157 1.47 -18.48 2.65
C SER A 157 1.99 -19.44 3.72
N VAL A 158 2.79 -20.40 3.27
CA VAL A 158 3.60 -21.30 4.14
C VAL A 158 4.57 -20.49 5.00
N THR A 159 4.98 -19.31 4.54
CA THR A 159 5.89 -18.37 5.22
C THR A 159 5.20 -17.46 6.24
N GLY A 160 3.86 -17.47 6.34
CA GLY A 160 3.10 -16.73 7.34
C GLY A 160 3.17 -15.21 7.21
N ASN A 161 3.37 -14.70 6.00
CA ASN A 161 3.50 -13.27 5.69
C ASN A 161 2.43 -12.76 4.71
N GLU A 162 1.57 -13.62 4.19
CA GLU A 162 0.50 -13.26 3.25
C GLU A 162 -0.83 -13.70 3.82
N PHE A 163 -1.74 -12.73 3.96
CA PHE A 163 -3.04 -12.90 4.57
C PHE A 163 -4.10 -12.35 3.62
N SER A 164 -5.26 -12.98 3.60
CA SER A 164 -6.41 -12.53 2.84
C SER A 164 -7.55 -12.18 3.78
N LEU A 165 -8.15 -11.02 3.57
CA LEU A 165 -9.38 -10.60 4.23
C LEU A 165 -10.54 -10.85 3.28
N ILE A 166 -11.44 -11.76 3.64
CA ILE A 166 -12.60 -12.14 2.82
C ILE A 166 -13.82 -11.44 3.40
N LEU A 167 -14.45 -10.61 2.58
CA LEU A 167 -15.65 -9.84 2.90
C LEU A 167 -16.85 -10.46 2.18
N ASP A 168 -17.73 -11.13 2.93
CA ASP A 168 -18.99 -11.68 2.38
C ASP A 168 -19.99 -10.57 2.04
N LYS A 169 -20.01 -9.51 2.86
CA LYS A 169 -20.87 -8.34 2.69
C LYS A 169 -20.04 -7.07 2.82
N ASN A 170 -19.83 -6.39 1.70
CA ASN A 170 -19.10 -5.14 1.66
C ASN A 170 -20.08 -3.94 1.76
N PRO A 171 -20.01 -3.11 2.82
CA PRO A 171 -20.91 -1.97 3.00
C PRO A 171 -20.89 -0.96 1.87
N LEU A 172 -19.73 -0.79 1.24
CA LEU A 172 -19.49 0.28 0.30
C LEU A 172 -20.20 0.05 -1.03
N VAL A 173 -20.60 -1.20 -1.30
CA VAL A 173 -21.24 -1.62 -2.54
C VAL A 173 -22.74 -1.90 -2.35
N ASP A 174 -23.31 -1.59 -1.18
CA ASP A 174 -24.73 -1.86 -0.89
C ASP A 174 -25.69 -1.17 -1.91
N PHE A 175 -25.26 -0.09 -2.56
CA PHE A 175 -26.01 0.63 -3.60
C PHE A 175 -25.38 0.58 -5.00
N VAL A 176 -24.37 -0.26 -5.19
CA VAL A 176 -23.65 -0.41 -6.46
C VAL A 176 -23.85 -1.85 -6.93
N GLU A 177 -24.77 -2.04 -7.86
CA GLU A 177 -25.07 -3.38 -8.39
C GLU A 177 -24.02 -3.82 -9.42
N GLU A 178 -23.64 -2.94 -10.35
CA GLU A 178 -22.66 -3.23 -11.40
C GLU A 178 -21.80 -2.01 -11.75
N LEU A 179 -20.55 -2.26 -12.13
CA LEU A 179 -19.69 -1.25 -12.72
C LEU A 179 -20.01 -1.12 -14.22
N PRO A 180 -19.99 0.11 -14.79
CA PRO A 180 -20.12 0.28 -16.24
C PRO A 180 -19.08 -0.55 -16.98
N ALA A 181 -19.46 -1.18 -18.10
CA ALA A 181 -18.57 -2.05 -18.89
C ALA A 181 -17.28 -1.35 -19.36
N GLU A 182 -17.33 -0.02 -19.50
CA GLU A 182 -16.19 0.84 -19.84
C GLU A 182 -15.12 0.92 -18.74
N ARG A 183 -15.46 0.50 -17.51
CA ARG A 183 -14.68 0.68 -16.28
C ARG A 183 -14.31 -0.65 -15.61
N ALA A 184 -13.98 -1.66 -16.41
CA ALA A 184 -13.73 -3.02 -15.91
C ALA A 184 -12.46 -3.15 -15.05
N SER A 185 -11.46 -2.28 -15.21
CA SER A 185 -10.23 -2.33 -14.40
C SER A 185 -10.33 -1.50 -13.11
N LEU A 186 -11.39 -0.72 -12.93
CA LEU A 186 -11.66 0.04 -11.70
C LEU A 186 -11.80 -0.91 -10.50
N CYS A 187 -11.04 -0.63 -9.44
CA CYS A 187 -11.20 -1.27 -8.14
C CYS A 187 -12.00 -0.31 -7.26
N TYR A 188 -13.32 -0.48 -7.24
CA TYR A 188 -14.22 0.47 -6.59
C TYR A 188 -13.86 0.72 -5.12
N CYS A 189 -13.41 -0.29 -4.39
CA CYS A 189 -13.03 -0.18 -2.98
C CYS A 189 -11.52 0.03 -2.73
N ASN A 190 -10.73 0.47 -3.73
CA ASN A 190 -9.27 0.61 -3.60
C ASN A 190 -8.82 1.58 -2.49
N LEU A 191 -9.71 2.45 -2.03
CA LEU A 191 -9.49 3.29 -0.86
C LEU A 191 -9.17 2.46 0.39
N LEU A 192 -9.81 1.29 0.58
CA LEU A 192 -9.55 0.41 1.73
C LEU A 192 -8.11 -0.12 1.74
N CYS A 193 -7.57 -0.49 0.58
CA CYS A 193 -6.17 -0.91 0.45
C CYS A 193 -5.22 0.19 0.94
N GLY A 194 -5.47 1.43 0.50
CA GLY A 194 -4.73 2.60 0.94
C GLY A 194 -4.79 2.79 2.45
N VAL A 195 -5.99 2.71 3.04
CA VAL A 195 -6.19 2.89 4.50
C VAL A 195 -5.39 1.86 5.29
N ILE A 196 -5.48 0.58 4.93
CA ILE A 196 -4.75 -0.50 5.61
C ILE A 196 -3.25 -0.27 5.49
N ARG A 197 -2.76 0.05 4.28
CA ARG A 197 -1.35 0.31 4.03
C ARG A 197 -0.82 1.50 4.84
N GLY A 198 -1.56 2.61 4.86
CA GLY A 198 -1.20 3.81 5.63
C GLY A 198 -1.15 3.58 7.13
N ALA A 199 -2.14 2.84 7.65
CA ALA A 199 -2.20 2.49 9.07
C ALA A 199 -1.05 1.56 9.49
N LEU A 200 -0.78 0.52 8.69
CA LEU A 200 0.30 -0.44 8.95
C LEU A 200 1.70 0.24 8.91
N GLU A 201 1.91 1.20 8.00
CA GLU A 201 3.19 1.90 7.92
C GLU A 201 3.51 2.69 9.20
N MET A 202 2.49 3.27 9.83
CA MET A 202 2.62 4.05 11.08
C MET A 202 3.01 3.18 12.29
N VAL A 203 2.67 1.90 12.27
CA VAL A 203 3.13 0.90 13.27
C VAL A 203 4.41 0.18 12.85
N HIS A 204 5.11 0.72 11.83
CA HIS A 204 6.35 0.17 11.28
C HIS A 204 6.19 -1.24 10.68
N LEU A 205 5.03 -1.54 10.12
CA LEU A 205 4.77 -2.75 9.35
C LEU A 205 4.56 -2.35 7.90
N ALA A 206 5.59 -2.50 7.07
CA ALA A 206 5.43 -2.28 5.63
C ALA A 206 4.63 -3.46 5.06
N ALA A 207 3.57 -3.17 4.32
CA ALA A 207 2.75 -4.17 3.65
C ALA A 207 2.31 -3.67 2.28
N GLU A 208 2.23 -4.59 1.32
CA GLU A 208 1.50 -4.40 0.07
C GLU A 208 0.07 -4.88 0.29
N VAL A 209 -0.90 -4.10 -0.20
CA VAL A 209 -2.33 -4.41 -0.03
C VAL A 209 -3.01 -4.21 -1.38
N SER A 210 -3.72 -5.23 -1.85
CA SER A 210 -4.39 -5.23 -3.15
C SER A 210 -5.64 -6.10 -3.14
N PHE A 211 -6.60 -5.80 -4.01
CA PHE A 211 -7.74 -6.68 -4.24
C PHE A 211 -7.30 -7.92 -5.02
N LEU A 212 -7.72 -9.09 -4.55
CA LEU A 212 -7.53 -10.38 -5.23
C LEU A 212 -8.82 -10.80 -5.95
N GLN A 213 -9.97 -10.57 -5.31
CA GLN A 213 -11.29 -10.84 -5.86
C GLN A 213 -12.22 -9.66 -5.56
N ASP A 214 -13.10 -9.32 -6.50
CA ASP A 214 -14.08 -8.27 -6.34
C ASP A 214 -15.44 -8.69 -6.89
N ARG A 215 -16.45 -8.73 -6.02
CA ARG A 215 -17.82 -9.05 -6.39
C ARG A 215 -18.39 -8.12 -7.46
N LEU A 216 -17.96 -6.86 -7.50
CA LEU A 216 -18.38 -5.92 -8.56
C LEU A 216 -17.84 -6.28 -9.95
N LYS A 217 -16.81 -7.13 -10.02
CA LYS A 217 -16.24 -7.66 -11.26
C LYS A 217 -16.79 -9.04 -11.63
N GLY A 218 -17.73 -9.57 -10.86
CA GLY A 218 -18.36 -10.88 -11.08
C GLY A 218 -17.78 -12.01 -10.23
N ASP A 219 -16.88 -11.73 -9.28
CA ASP A 219 -16.38 -12.75 -8.34
C ASP A 219 -17.43 -13.09 -7.27
N ALA A 220 -17.30 -14.26 -6.64
CA ALA A 220 -18.24 -14.71 -5.61
C ALA A 220 -18.14 -13.89 -4.30
N VAL A 221 -16.93 -13.44 -3.95
CA VAL A 221 -16.63 -12.71 -2.72
C VAL A 221 -15.66 -11.56 -3.01
N THR A 222 -15.59 -10.59 -2.10
CA THR A 222 -14.54 -9.56 -2.13
C THR A 222 -13.37 -10.01 -1.27
N GLU A 223 -12.19 -10.14 -1.84
CA GLU A 223 -10.97 -10.58 -1.15
C GLU A 223 -9.89 -9.51 -1.24
N ILE A 224 -9.35 -9.09 -0.09
CA ILE A 224 -8.24 -8.14 0.03
C ILE A 224 -6.99 -8.91 0.50
N GLY A 225 -5.98 -8.98 -0.34
CA GLY A 225 -4.67 -9.54 0.00
C GLY A 225 -3.79 -8.53 0.72
N ILE A 226 -3.12 -9.00 1.78
CA ILE A 226 -2.14 -8.26 2.58
C ILE A 226 -0.84 -9.07 2.60
N THR A 227 0.21 -8.53 1.98
CA THR A 227 1.55 -9.11 1.98
C THR A 227 2.48 -8.27 2.84
N PHE A 228 2.86 -8.78 4.00
CA PHE A 228 3.82 -8.11 4.86
C PHE A 228 5.23 -8.15 4.26
N LEU A 229 5.79 -6.98 4.01
CA LEU A 229 7.15 -6.81 3.54
C LEU A 229 8.10 -6.96 4.74
N ARG A 230 9.05 -7.91 4.65
CA ARG A 230 10.08 -8.07 5.66
C ARG A 230 10.83 -6.74 5.85
N LYS A 231 11.00 -6.33 7.11
CA LYS A 231 11.84 -5.18 7.44
C LYS A 231 13.24 -5.43 6.88
N PRO A 232 13.85 -4.48 6.13
CA PRO A 232 15.30 -4.51 6.00
C PRO A 232 15.85 -4.33 7.41
N GLU A 233 16.56 -5.34 7.91
CA GLU A 233 17.20 -5.27 9.22
C GLU A 233 18.03 -3.97 9.30
N ASP A 234 17.68 -3.10 10.25
CA ASP A 234 18.60 -2.06 10.69
C ASP A 234 19.77 -2.82 11.33
N ARG A 235 20.85 -3.03 10.56
CA ARG A 235 22.16 -3.41 11.08
C ARG A 235 22.54 -2.35 12.11
N ARG A 236 22.16 -2.60 13.36
CA ARG A 236 22.62 -1.88 14.54
C ARG A 236 24.14 -1.96 14.48
N HIS A 237 24.77 -0.85 14.09
CA HIS A 237 26.19 -0.68 14.30
C HIS A 237 26.37 -0.72 15.82
N ARG A 238 26.84 -1.87 16.34
CA ARG A 238 27.50 -1.93 17.64
C ARG A 238 28.61 -0.88 17.58
N ARG A 239 28.38 0.28 18.20
CA ARG A 239 29.49 1.13 18.64
C ARG A 239 30.19 0.32 19.73
N ASN A 240 31.29 -0.32 19.36
CA ASN A 240 32.22 -0.85 20.36
C ASN A 240 32.72 0.34 21.18
N LYS A 241 32.68 0.12 22.49
CA LYS A 241 33.18 1.00 23.54
C LYS A 241 34.70 0.91 23.58
#